data_AF-A0A382VT05-F1
#
_entry.id   AF-A0A382VT05-F1
#
_cell.length_a   1.000
_cell.length_b   1.000
_cell.length_c   1.000
_cell.angle_alpha   90.00
_cell.angle_beta   90.00
_cell.angle_gamma   90.00
#
_symmetry.space_group_name_H-M   'P 1'
#
loop_
_entity.id
_entity.type
_entity.pdbx_description
1 polymer ?
#
loop_
_entity_poly.entity_id
_entity_poly.type
_entity_poly.pdbx_seq_one_letter_code
_entity_poly.pdbx_strand_id
1 'polypeptide(L)'
;VIGRDPMQVEAIWWDLAAASVRHTGGIAWKAMSGIDSALWDIRGKVLGAPVWQLLGGKMRDRLGLYWSHCGSMRSRHADELGKPAVKTLDDLRALAEEV
;
A
#
# COMPACT_ATOMS: atom_id res chain seq x y z
N VAL A 1 -11.96 4.07 -18.90
CA VAL A 1 -12.21 3.13 -17.77
C VAL A 1 -13.69 2.78 -17.68
N ILE A 2 -14.59 3.76 -17.56
CA ILE A 2 -16.05 3.52 -17.57
C ILE A 2 -16.47 2.74 -18.82
N GLY A 3 -17.39 1.79 -18.65
CA GLY A 3 -17.92 0.95 -19.72
C GLY A 3 -16.98 -0.16 -20.21
N ARG A 4 -15.78 -0.28 -19.64
CA ARG A 4 -14.85 -1.37 -19.96
C ARG A 4 -15.04 -2.54 -19.02
N ASP A 5 -14.74 -3.73 -19.55
CA ASP A 5 -14.61 -4.93 -18.74
C ASP A 5 -13.42 -4.79 -17.76
N PRO A 6 -13.66 -4.87 -16.43
CA PRO A 6 -12.60 -4.75 -15.44
C PRO A 6 -11.59 -5.91 -15.49
N MET A 7 -11.90 -7.01 -16.17
CA MET A 7 -10.97 -8.12 -16.37
C MET A 7 -9.86 -7.78 -17.36
N GLN A 8 -9.96 -6.68 -18.11
CA GLN A 8 -8.95 -6.22 -19.07
C GLN A 8 -7.93 -5.26 -18.42
N VAL A 9 -7.45 -5.59 -17.22
CA VAL A 9 -6.59 -4.73 -16.39
C VAL A 9 -5.39 -4.17 -17.18
N GLU A 10 -4.62 -5.05 -17.82
CA GLU A 10 -3.43 -4.67 -18.61
C GLU A 10 -3.75 -3.72 -19.78
N ALA A 11 -4.82 -4.00 -20.52
CA ALA A 11 -5.22 -3.14 -21.62
C ALA A 11 -5.67 -1.76 -21.12
N ILE A 12 -6.36 -1.71 -19.98
CA ILE A 12 -6.74 -0.44 -19.33
C ILE A 12 -5.50 0.34 -18.90
N TRP A 13 -4.52 -0.34 -18.30
CA TRP A 13 -3.26 0.29 -17.88
C TRP A 13 -2.53 0.93 -19.06
N TRP A 14 -2.32 0.19 -20.15
CA TRP A 14 -1.58 0.69 -21.31
C TRP A 14 -2.29 1.84 -22.03
N ASP A 15 -3.62 1.82 -22.10
CA ASP A 15 -4.38 2.95 -22.67
C ASP A 15 -4.23 4.22 -21.81
N LEU A 16 -4.28 4.08 -20.48
CA LEU A 16 -4.07 5.20 -19.55
C LEU A 16 -2.62 5.71 -19.59
N ALA A 17 -1.65 4.80 -19.69
CA ALA A 17 -0.23 5.14 -19.80
C ALA A 17 0.07 5.89 -21.10
N ALA A 18 -0.49 5.43 -22.23
CA ALA A 18 -0.36 6.10 -23.52
C ALA A 18 -0.99 7.50 -23.49
N ALA A 19 -2.18 7.65 -22.90
CA ALA A 19 -2.81 8.95 -22.71
C ALA A 19 -1.99 9.90 -21.80
N SER A 20 -1.24 9.33 -20.86
CA SER A 20 -0.40 10.06 -19.90
C SER A 20 1.07 10.17 -20.32
N VAL A 21 1.41 9.88 -21.58
CA VAL A 21 2.82 9.78 -22.04
C VAL A 21 3.64 11.05 -21.81
N ARG A 22 2.99 12.23 -21.84
CA ARG A 22 3.65 13.52 -21.58
C ARG A 22 3.78 13.87 -20.08
N HIS A 23 3.18 13.06 -19.23
CA HIS A 23 3.13 13.25 -17.78
C HIS A 23 3.57 11.97 -17.08
N THR A 24 4.83 11.58 -17.29
CA THR A 24 5.42 10.44 -16.61
C THR A 24 5.57 10.73 -15.11
N GLY A 25 5.05 9.83 -14.27
CA GLY A 25 5.01 10.02 -12.81
C GLY A 25 3.96 11.02 -12.31
N GLY A 26 4.21 11.59 -11.13
CA GLY A 26 3.37 12.63 -10.55
C GLY A 26 1.93 12.21 -10.23
N ILE A 27 1.00 13.15 -10.31
CA ILE A 27 -0.40 12.93 -9.92
C ILE A 27 -1.15 11.98 -10.87
N ALA A 28 -0.84 12.03 -12.16
CA ALA A 28 -1.48 11.19 -13.17
C ALA A 28 -1.18 9.71 -12.90
N TRP A 29 0.09 9.37 -12.65
CA TRP A 29 0.48 7.99 -12.34
C TRP A 29 -0.06 7.50 -11.00
N LYS A 30 -0.16 8.39 -9.99
CA LYS A 30 -0.84 8.05 -8.73
C LYS A 30 -2.31 7.69 -8.95
N ALA A 31 -3.02 8.45 -9.78
CA ALA A 31 -4.41 8.16 -10.13
C ALA A 31 -4.52 6.82 -10.90
N MET A 32 -3.61 6.57 -11.85
CA MET A 32 -3.55 5.29 -12.56
C MET A 32 -3.30 4.12 -11.62
N SER A 33 -2.35 4.21 -10.68
CA SER A 33 -2.08 3.15 -9.69
C SER A 33 -3.30 2.86 -8.82
N GLY A 34 -4.08 3.87 -8.45
CA GLY A 34 -5.33 3.69 -7.72
C GLY A 34 -6.38 2.93 -8.53
N ILE A 35 -6.52 3.26 -9.81
CA ILE A 35 -7.42 2.55 -10.74
C ILE A 35 -6.98 1.08 -10.90
N ASP A 36 -5.69 0.84 -11.15
CA ASP A 36 -5.13 -0.50 -11.32
C ASP A 36 -5.35 -1.38 -10.08
N SER A 37 -5.08 -0.84 -8.89
CA SER A 37 -5.32 -1.54 -7.62
C SER A 37 -6.79 -1.93 -7.45
N ALA A 38 -7.71 -1.03 -7.80
CA ALA A 38 -9.15 -1.30 -7.73
C ALA A 38 -9.60 -2.36 -8.76
N LEU A 39 -9.03 -2.35 -9.96
CA LEU A 39 -9.31 -3.37 -10.99
C LEU A 39 -8.83 -4.75 -10.55
N TRP A 40 -7.65 -4.84 -9.94
CA TRP A 40 -7.15 -6.10 -9.36
C TRP A 40 -8.00 -6.59 -8.19
N ASP A 41 -8.49 -5.69 -7.34
CA ASP A 41 -9.43 -6.04 -6.26
C ASP A 41 -10.77 -6.57 -6.81
N ILE A 42 -11.35 -5.93 -7.82
CA ILE A 42 -12.56 -6.41 -8.51
C ILE A 42 -12.30 -7.80 -9.12
N ARG A 43 -11.18 -7.99 -9.83
CA ARG A 43 -10.81 -9.27 -10.42
C ARG A 43 -10.69 -10.37 -9.36
N GLY A 44 -10.06 -10.07 -8.22
CA GLY A 44 -9.98 -11.00 -7.08
C GLY A 44 -11.36 -11.37 -6.53
N LYS A 45 -12.23 -10.38 -6.34
CA LYS A 45 -13.62 -10.59 -5.88
C LYS A 45 -14.44 -11.43 -6.84
N VAL A 46 -14.35 -11.16 -8.15
CA VAL A 46 -15.07 -11.92 -9.19
C VAL A 46 -14.59 -13.37 -9.25
N LEU A 47 -13.28 -13.59 -9.13
CA LEU A 47 -12.68 -14.92 -9.19
C LEU A 47 -12.70 -15.67 -7.86
N GLY A 48 -13.16 -15.04 -6.78
CA GLY A 48 -13.17 -15.63 -5.44
C GLY A 48 -11.78 -15.96 -4.90
N ALA A 49 -10.74 -15.26 -5.38
CA ALA A 49 -9.35 -15.53 -5.06
C ALA A 49 -8.63 -14.26 -4.58
N PRO A 50 -7.73 -14.37 -3.58
CA PRO A 50 -6.91 -13.24 -3.19
C PRO A 50 -5.93 -12.85 -4.30
N VAL A 51 -5.66 -11.55 -4.45
CA VAL A 51 -4.85 -11.00 -5.57
C VAL A 51 -3.46 -11.62 -5.65
N TRP A 52 -2.79 -11.89 -4.51
CA TRP A 52 -1.47 -12.53 -4.52
C TRP A 52 -1.48 -13.93 -5.19
N GLN A 53 -2.62 -14.63 -5.15
CA GLN A 53 -2.75 -15.94 -5.80
C GLN A 53 -2.85 -15.78 -7.32
N LEU A 54 -3.50 -14.71 -7.78
CA LEU A 54 -3.58 -14.35 -9.19
C LEU A 54 -2.24 -13.89 -9.77
N LEU A 55 -1.34 -13.39 -8.91
CA LEU A 55 0.01 -12.93 -9.27
C LEU A 55 1.09 -14.03 -9.19
N GLY A 56 0.69 -15.31 -9.18
CA GLY A 56 1.62 -16.45 -9.20
C GLY A 56 1.77 -17.19 -7.88
N GLY A 57 0.96 -16.87 -6.86
CA GLY A 57 0.91 -17.63 -5.62
C GLY A 57 1.90 -17.17 -4.55
N LYS A 58 1.85 -17.83 -3.38
CA LYS A 58 2.69 -17.46 -2.24
C LYS A 58 4.14 -17.91 -2.47
N MET A 59 5.09 -17.03 -2.19
CA MET A 59 6.52 -17.37 -2.09
C MET A 59 7.01 -17.55 -0.65
N ARG A 60 6.17 -17.23 0.34
CA ARG A 60 6.47 -17.30 1.77
C ARG A 60 5.20 -17.32 2.62
N ASP A 61 5.34 -17.79 3.85
CA ASP A 61 4.23 -17.97 4.80
C ASP A 61 3.97 -16.71 5.63
N ARG A 62 5.02 -15.93 5.88
CA ARG A 62 4.97 -14.69 6.67
C ARG A 62 5.78 -13.59 6.00
N LEU A 63 5.33 -12.35 6.13
CA LEU A 63 6.05 -11.16 5.69
C LEU A 63 6.72 -10.52 6.91
N GLY A 64 8.05 -10.37 6.87
CA GLY A 64 8.77 -9.55 7.84
C GLY A 64 8.45 -8.09 7.57
N LEU A 65 7.98 -7.38 8.59
CA LEU A 65 7.68 -5.95 8.51
C LEU A 65 8.76 -5.18 9.27
N TYR A 66 8.94 -3.91 8.89
CA TYR A 66 9.72 -2.95 9.67
C TYR A 66 8.81 -1.78 10.05
N TRP A 67 9.12 -1.13 11.16
CA TRP A 67 8.33 -0.01 11.64
C TRP A 67 8.86 1.30 11.08
N SER A 68 8.17 1.83 10.06
CA SER A 68 8.46 3.18 9.56
C SER A 68 8.11 4.22 10.63
N HIS A 69 9.02 5.17 10.87
CA HIS A 69 8.86 6.23 11.86
C HIS A 69 8.78 5.75 13.34
N CYS A 70 9.33 4.57 13.67
CA CYS A 70 9.34 4.02 15.03
C CYS A 70 9.67 5.08 16.10
N GLY A 71 8.70 5.34 16.98
CA GLY A 71 8.84 6.30 18.08
C GLY A 71 8.82 7.78 17.72
N SER A 72 8.81 8.18 16.44
CA SER A 72 8.93 9.60 16.06
C SER A 72 7.74 10.45 16.54
N MET A 73 6.51 9.95 16.41
CA MET A 73 5.30 10.63 16.87
C MET A 73 5.27 10.71 18.39
N ARG A 74 5.67 9.64 19.07
CA ARG A 74 5.69 9.57 20.55
C ARG A 74 6.85 10.36 21.16
N SER A 75 7.93 10.57 20.41
CA SER A 75 9.04 11.44 20.80
C SER A 75 8.65 12.92 20.69
N ARG A 76 7.86 13.29 19.68
CA ARG A 76 7.48 14.69 19.41
C ARG A 76 6.18 15.14 20.08
N HIS A 77 5.22 14.22 20.25
CA HIS A 77 3.84 14.51 20.65
C HIS A 77 3.31 13.54 21.73
N ALA A 78 4.17 13.09 22.64
CA ALA A 78 3.79 12.11 23.68
C ALA A 78 2.58 12.55 24.52
N ASP A 79 2.55 13.84 24.88
CA ASP A 79 1.48 14.41 25.71
C ASP A 79 0.13 14.38 24.98
N GLU A 80 0.09 14.74 23.69
CA GLU A 80 -1.11 14.68 22.84
C GLU A 80 -1.60 13.24 22.65
N LEU A 81 -0.67 12.28 22.60
CA LEU A 81 -0.96 10.86 22.46
C LEU A 81 -1.37 10.20 23.79
N GLY A 82 -1.22 10.89 24.92
CA GLY A 82 -1.42 10.31 26.25
C GLY A 82 -0.50 9.13 26.53
N LYS A 83 0.71 9.14 25.96
CA LYS A 83 1.65 8.02 25.97
C LYS A 83 3.02 8.46 26.52
N PRO A 84 3.75 7.60 27.26
CA PRO A 84 5.11 7.90 27.73
C PRO A 84 6.04 8.37 26.60
N ALA A 85 6.77 9.47 26.83
CA ALA A 85 7.70 10.03 25.85
C ALA A 85 8.90 9.10 25.61
N VAL A 86 9.26 8.93 24.34
CA VAL A 86 10.47 8.19 23.96
C VAL A 86 11.65 9.14 23.97
N LYS A 87 12.54 8.99 24.97
CA LYS A 87 13.73 9.85 25.15
C LYS A 87 15.03 9.06 25.11
N THR A 88 14.98 7.77 25.42
CA THR A 88 16.13 6.88 25.52
C THR A 88 15.97 5.64 24.64
N LEU A 89 17.05 4.87 24.47
CA LEU A 89 17.00 3.58 23.77
C LEU A 89 16.15 2.55 24.52
N ASP A 90 16.09 2.62 25.84
CA ASP A 90 15.24 1.73 26.64
C ASP A 90 13.76 2.08 26.47
N ASP A 91 13.42 3.37 26.37
CA ASP A 91 12.04 3.78 26.01
C ASP A 91 11.65 3.29 24.62
N LEU A 92 12.60 3.29 23.67
CA LEU A 92 12.38 2.80 22.31
C LEU A 92 12.19 1.27 22.29
N ARG A 93 12.94 0.53 23.10
CA ARG A 93 12.75 -0.93 23.28
C ARG A 93 11.39 -1.23 23.89
N ALA A 94 11.02 -0.52 24.96
CA ALA A 94 9.71 -0.66 25.58
C ALA A 94 8.57 -0.35 24.59
N LEU A 95 8.73 0.67 23.74
CA LEU A 95 7.80 0.95 22.65
C LEU A 95 7.71 -0.20 21.64
N ALA A 96 8.84 -0.79 21.26
CA ALA A 96 8.89 -1.88 20.29
C ALA A 96 8.21 -3.16 20.78
N GLU A 97 8.17 -3.38 22.10
CA GLU A 97 7.45 -4.51 22.72
C GLU A 97 5.92 -4.32 22.75
N GLU A 98 5.39 -3.11 22.51
CA GLU A 98 3.94 -2.86 22.44
C GLU A 98 3.29 -3.39 21.14
N VAL A 99 4.07 -3.78 20.13
CA VAL A 99 3.61 -4.07 18.75
C VAL A 99 4.00 -5.48 18.31
#